data_AF-A0A0H3H5G9-F1
#
_entry.id   AF-A0A0H3H5G9-F1
#
_cell.length_a   1.000
_cell.length_b   1.000
_cell.length_c   1.000
_cell.angle_alpha   90.00
_cell.angle_beta   90.00
_cell.angle_gamma   90.00
#
_symmetry.space_group_name_H-M   'P 1'
#
loop_
_entity.id
_entity.type
_entity.pdbx_description
1 polymer ?
#
loop_
_entity_poly.entity_id
_entity_poly.type
_entity_poly.pdbx_seq_one_letter_code
_entity_poly.pdbx_strand_id
1 'polypeptide(L)'
;MANIMDNKPFVNIMPYGMCSSIANPTVAAATAAALGVLTPMPCIPTTPAPWAPGSPTVLVGNMPALTAQSKLICIWGGVIQISFPGQVTTVVA
;
A
#
# COMPACT_ATOMS: atom_id res chain seq x y z
N MET A 1 -3.48 2.10 -16.92
CA MET A 1 -2.94 3.20 -16.09
C MET A 1 -3.77 3.24 -14.82
N ALA A 2 -3.14 3.38 -13.65
CA ALA A 2 -3.81 3.39 -12.35
C ALA A 2 -3.98 4.83 -11.82
N ASN A 3 -4.92 5.05 -10.90
CA ASN A 3 -5.20 6.34 -10.27
C ASN A 3 -5.16 6.27 -8.74
N ILE A 4 -5.31 7.42 -8.09
CA ILE A 4 -5.21 7.51 -6.62
C ILE A 4 -6.23 6.67 -5.84
N MET A 5 -7.33 6.24 -6.48
CA MET A 5 -8.36 5.39 -5.86
C MET A 5 -8.12 3.90 -6.05
N ASP A 6 -7.04 3.50 -6.74
CA ASP A 6 -6.58 2.11 -6.82
C ASP A 6 -5.88 1.70 -5.50
N ASN A 7 -6.52 2.01 -4.38
CA ASN A 7 -6.08 1.72 -3.02
C ASN A 7 -6.85 0.56 -2.38
N LYS A 8 -7.69 -0.16 -3.14
CA LYS A 8 -8.55 -1.20 -2.60
C LYS A 8 -7.74 -2.44 -2.22
N PRO A 9 -7.78 -2.86 -0.94
CA PRO A 9 -7.20 -4.12 -0.51
C PRO A 9 -7.75 -5.30 -1.30
N PHE A 10 -6.90 -6.29 -1.57
CA PHE A 10 -7.22 -7.53 -2.28
C PHE A 10 -7.72 -7.40 -3.73
N VAL A 11 -7.86 -6.17 -4.23
CA VAL A 11 -8.22 -5.88 -5.62
C VAL A 11 -7.03 -5.26 -6.33
N ASN A 12 -6.59 -4.08 -5.86
CA ASN A 12 -5.42 -3.40 -6.40
C ASN A 12 -4.16 -3.74 -5.59
N ILE A 13 -4.32 -3.85 -4.26
CA ILE A 13 -3.22 -4.07 -3.33
C ILE A 13 -3.32 -5.48 -2.79
N MET A 14 -2.52 -6.39 -3.35
CA MET A 14 -2.41 -7.76 -2.85
C MET A 14 -1.46 -7.81 -1.64
N PRO A 15 -1.63 -8.81 -0.74
CA PRO A 15 -0.63 -9.16 0.26
C PRO A 15 0.77 -9.27 -0.36
N TYR A 16 1.75 -8.54 0.19
CA TYR A 16 3.15 -8.70 -0.16
C TYR A 16 4.00 -8.77 1.11
N GLY A 17 4.91 -9.75 1.14
CA GLY A 17 5.82 -9.99 2.26
C GLY A 17 5.13 -10.30 3.60
N MET A 18 5.89 -10.08 4.68
CA MET A 18 5.42 -10.24 6.06
C MET A 18 5.27 -8.89 6.73
N CYS A 19 4.16 -8.68 7.44
CA CYS A 19 3.93 -7.52 8.29
C CYS A 19 4.54 -7.78 9.67
N SER A 20 5.34 -6.85 10.15
CA SER A 20 5.98 -6.88 11.48
C SER A 20 5.35 -5.87 12.45
N SER A 21 4.21 -5.28 12.10
CA SER A 21 3.57 -4.27 12.93
C SER A 21 2.58 -4.89 13.90
N ILE A 22 2.75 -4.57 15.19
CA ILE A 22 1.83 -4.96 16.28
C ILE A 22 0.45 -4.33 16.11
N ALA A 23 0.31 -3.26 15.32
CA ALA A 23 -0.99 -2.70 15.00
C ALA A 23 -1.88 -3.71 14.24
N ASN A 24 -1.28 -4.65 13.50
CA ASN A 24 -2.01 -5.73 12.86
C ASN A 24 -2.45 -6.78 13.90
N PRO A 25 -3.77 -7.04 14.08
CA PRO A 25 -4.28 -8.00 15.05
C PRO A 25 -3.70 -9.41 14.89
N THR A 26 -3.38 -9.85 13.67
CA THR A 26 -2.80 -11.18 13.45
C THR A 26 -1.35 -11.26 13.96
N VAL A 27 -0.56 -10.20 13.75
CA VAL A 27 0.81 -10.08 14.29
C VAL A 27 0.77 -9.97 15.82
N ALA A 28 -0.15 -9.20 16.37
CA ALA A 28 -0.33 -9.07 17.82
C ALA A 28 -0.68 -10.41 18.47
N ALA A 29 -1.66 -11.13 17.92
CA ALA A 29 -2.05 -12.45 18.42
C ALA A 29 -0.92 -13.48 18.32
N ALA A 30 -0.19 -13.48 17.20
CA ALA A 30 0.96 -14.36 17.01
C ALA A 30 2.10 -14.06 17.98
N THR A 31 2.39 -12.78 18.18
CA THR A 31 3.41 -12.32 19.13
C THR A 31 3.02 -12.70 20.56
N ALA A 32 1.74 -12.58 20.93
CA ALA A 32 1.25 -13.03 22.22
C ALA A 32 1.37 -14.56 22.40
N ALA A 33 1.05 -15.34 21.36
CA ALA A 33 1.21 -16.80 21.37
C ALA A 33 2.69 -17.24 21.44
N ALA A 34 3.60 -16.43 20.89
CA ALA A 34 5.04 -16.62 20.98
C ALA A 34 5.67 -15.99 22.24
N LEU A 35 4.87 -15.79 23.30
CA LEU A 35 5.33 -15.27 24.60
C LEU A 35 6.01 -13.88 24.51
N GLY A 36 5.55 -13.03 23.58
CA GLY A 36 6.07 -11.69 23.36
C GLY A 36 7.16 -11.59 22.28
N VAL A 37 7.58 -12.71 21.67
CA VAL A 37 8.51 -12.68 20.54
C VAL A 37 7.79 -12.21 19.29
N LEU A 38 8.26 -11.11 18.69
CA LEU A 38 7.67 -10.55 17.48
C LEU A 38 7.60 -11.62 16.40
N THR A 39 6.38 -12.00 16.02
CA THR A 39 6.12 -13.05 15.04
C THR A 39 5.46 -12.41 13.82
N PRO A 40 6.24 -12.10 12.76
CA PRO A 40 5.70 -11.52 11.55
C PRO A 40 4.65 -12.43 10.92
N MET A 41 3.55 -11.84 10.48
CA MET A 41 2.45 -12.56 9.83
C MET A 41 2.27 -12.05 8.39
N PRO A 42 1.66 -12.83 7.49
CA PRO A 42 1.38 -12.38 6.13
C PRO A 42 0.67 -11.02 6.12
N CYS A 43 1.11 -10.13 5.23
CA CYS A 43 0.54 -8.78 5.14
C CYS A 43 -0.94 -8.84 4.73
N ILE A 44 -1.84 -8.33 5.57
CA ILE A 44 -3.24 -8.08 5.21
C ILE A 44 -3.33 -6.60 4.88
N PRO A 45 -3.39 -6.19 3.60
CA PRO A 45 -3.35 -4.78 3.24
C PRO A 45 -4.60 -4.07 3.79
N THR A 46 -4.39 -2.96 4.50
CA THR A 46 -5.49 -2.13 5.01
C THR A 46 -5.16 -0.67 4.74
N THR A 47 -5.75 -0.11 3.69
CA THR A 47 -5.39 1.19 3.11
C THR A 47 -6.64 2.02 2.84
N PRO A 48 -7.20 2.70 3.86
CA PRO A 48 -8.45 3.44 3.73
C PRO A 48 -8.29 4.75 2.96
N ALA A 49 -7.13 5.39 3.09
CA ALA A 49 -6.80 6.63 2.41
C ALA A 49 -6.35 6.36 0.97
N PRO A 50 -6.64 7.25 0.00
CA PRO A 50 -6.14 7.13 -1.36
C PRO A 50 -4.61 7.26 -1.40
N TRP A 51 -4.03 6.92 -2.55
CA TRP A 51 -2.62 7.23 -2.81
C TRP A 51 -2.41 8.74 -2.84
N ALA A 52 -1.22 9.18 -2.43
CA ALA A 52 -0.81 10.57 -2.50
C ALA A 52 0.67 10.69 -2.91
N PRO A 53 1.08 11.77 -3.61
CA PRO A 53 0.27 12.91 -4.04
C PRO A 53 -0.55 12.67 -5.33
N GLY A 54 -0.24 11.64 -6.12
CA GLY A 54 -0.79 11.47 -7.47
C GLY A 54 -0.18 12.45 -8.49
N SER A 55 -0.68 12.41 -9.72
CA SER A 55 -0.27 13.31 -10.80
C SER A 55 -1.05 14.64 -10.77
N PRO A 56 -0.38 15.79 -10.96
CA PRO A 56 -1.06 17.09 -11.04
C PRO A 56 -1.69 17.36 -12.42
N THR A 57 -1.21 16.70 -13.48
CA THR A 57 -1.54 17.03 -14.87
C THR A 57 -2.36 15.96 -15.59
N VAL A 58 -2.27 14.70 -15.17
CA VAL A 58 -2.96 13.58 -15.84
C VAL A 58 -4.03 12.99 -14.93
N LEU A 59 -5.23 12.89 -15.48
CA LEU A 59 -6.39 12.26 -14.87
C LEU A 59 -6.68 10.92 -15.56
N VAL A 60 -6.98 9.89 -14.77
CA VAL A 60 -7.45 8.58 -15.22
C VAL A 60 -8.76 8.29 -14.50
N GLY A 61 -9.86 8.20 -15.24
CA GLY A 61 -11.20 8.03 -14.65
C GLY A 61 -11.58 9.20 -13.73
N ASN A 62 -11.34 10.44 -14.20
CA ASN A 62 -11.59 11.70 -13.48
C ASN A 62 -10.78 11.89 -12.17
N MET A 63 -9.78 11.06 -11.92
CA MET A 63 -8.97 11.12 -10.70
C MET A 63 -7.48 11.16 -11.06
N PRO A 64 -6.63 11.83 -10.25
CA PRO A 64 -5.19 11.91 -10.47
C PRO A 64 -4.57 10.54 -10.74
N ALA A 65 -3.77 10.46 -11.81
CA ALA A 65 -3.04 9.24 -12.14
C ALA A 65 -1.97 8.95 -11.08
N LEU A 66 -1.61 7.68 -10.89
CA LEU A 66 -0.48 7.32 -10.05
C LEU A 66 0.84 7.67 -10.74
N THR A 67 1.74 8.27 -9.97
CA THR A 67 3.13 8.57 -10.34
C THR A 67 4.07 7.64 -9.58
N ALA A 68 5.31 7.48 -10.04
CA ALA A 68 6.31 6.64 -9.34
C ALA A 68 6.59 7.12 -7.90
N GLN A 69 6.32 8.39 -7.61
CA GLN A 69 6.46 9.03 -6.30
C GLN A 69 5.22 8.86 -5.42
N SER A 70 4.12 8.34 -5.96
CA SER A 70 2.90 8.11 -5.21
C SER A 70 3.13 7.01 -4.17
N LYS A 71 2.69 7.29 -2.94
CA LYS A 71 2.77 6.40 -1.80
C LYS A 71 1.37 6.16 -1.24
N LEU A 72 1.20 4.97 -0.67
CA LEU A 72 -0.03 4.61 0.03
C LEU A 72 0.30 4.21 1.46
N ILE A 73 -0.47 4.74 2.40
CA ILE A 73 -0.25 4.51 3.83
C ILE A 73 -1.17 3.39 4.29
N CYS A 74 -0.59 2.35 4.87
CA CYS A 74 -1.31 1.26 5.49
C CYS A 74 -1.57 1.58 6.98
N ILE A 75 -2.76 1.23 7.49
CA ILE A 75 -3.13 1.41 8.91
C ILE A 75 -2.14 0.70 9.84
N TRP A 76 -1.51 -0.38 9.37
CA TRP A 76 -0.48 -1.08 10.13
C TRP A 76 0.84 -0.30 10.24
N GLY A 77 0.92 0.94 9.74
CA GLY A 77 2.14 1.76 9.76
C GLY A 77 3.10 1.48 8.61
N GLY A 78 2.71 0.61 7.67
CA GLY A 78 3.46 0.36 6.43
C GLY A 78 3.28 1.48 5.41
N VAL A 79 4.31 1.73 4.60
CA VAL A 79 4.23 2.63 3.43
C VAL A 79 4.44 1.81 2.18
N ILE A 80 3.43 1.79 1.31
CA ILE A 80 3.44 1.10 0.03
C ILE A 80 3.98 2.08 -1.02
N GLN A 81 4.99 1.66 -1.77
CA GLN A 81 5.64 2.46 -2.81
C GLN A 81 5.64 1.68 -4.12
N ILE A 82 5.59 2.39 -5.24
CA ILE A 82 5.65 1.78 -6.57
C ILE A 82 7.13 1.45 -6.87
N SER A 83 7.49 0.16 -6.79
CA SER A 83 8.86 -0.28 -7.07
C SER A 83 9.18 -0.34 -8.56
N PHE A 84 8.22 -0.77 -9.38
CA PHE A 84 8.36 -0.80 -10.83
C PHE A 84 7.11 -0.21 -11.50
N PRO A 85 7.21 0.99 -12.10
CA PRO A 85 6.13 1.51 -12.91
C PRO A 85 6.09 0.70 -14.22
N GLY A 86 5.06 -0.13 -14.40
CA GLY A 86 4.87 -0.90 -15.65
C GLY A 86 4.72 -0.03 -16.91
N GLN A 87 4.60 1.28 -16.74
CA GLN A 87 4.58 2.29 -17.80
C GLN A 87 5.79 3.22 -17.62
N VAL A 88 6.81 3.05 -18.46
CA VAL A 88 8.11 3.75 -18.37
C VAL A 88 8.15 5.11 -19.09
N THR A 89 7.22 5.37 -20.01
CA THR A 89 7.28 6.52 -20.95
C THR A 89 6.28 7.65 -20.69
N THR A 90 5.52 7.62 -19.61
CA THR A 90 4.78 8.80 -19.16
C THR A 90 5.42 9.29 -17.87
N VAL A 91 6.54 10.01 -18.02
CA VAL A 91 7.00 10.94 -16.99
C VAL A 91 5.92 12.01 -16.92
N VAL A 92 4.91 11.77 -16.09
CA VAL A 92 3.89 12.76 -15.85
C VAL A 92 4.47 13.73 -14.84
N ALA A 93 5.03 14.82 -15.37
CA ALA A 93 5.51 15.96 -14.59
C ALA A 93 4.36 16.61 -13.82
#